data_AF-H2UPY4-F1
#
_entry.id   AF-H2UPY4-F1
#
_cell.length_a   1.000
_cell.length_b   1.000
_cell.length_c   1.000
_cell.angle_alpha   90.00
_cell.angle_beta   90.00
_cell.angle_gamma   90.00
#
_symmetry.space_group_name_H-M   'P 1'
#
loop_
_entity.id
_entity.type
_entity.pdbx_description
1 polymer ?
#
loop_
_entity_poly.entity_id
_entity_poly.type
_entity_poly.pdbx_seq_one_letter_code
_entity_poly.pdbx_strand_id
1 'polypeptide(L)'
;MGDDLGDEWWTHEGDQDTPEEDVTEDQTDQASKAAKRKRPAEKRATKKKKSEQKGVVAEEKEAEGEKSNKPKRKRKKKKTITDVLASSKPKAGSPADLQNLVTQYFSDKRSVIEQEDLRLSDSCFLSCNDLTHTLSSYLKQVCPKWAKIQKNHTEKSSVVLLIVCSSALRAIELLKQLTTFKGAAKTIKLFAKHIKIEEQVKLLQKGVTHIGVGTPGRVSALIENDGLNLKSLRYLVLDWNWRDQKLRRMVDIPEIKLDFMKMMESGILKGSKEDVIKIGLF
;
A
#
# COMPACT_ATOMS: atom_id res chain seq x y z
N MET A 1 45.23 -12.10 -30.12
CA MET A 1 45.10 -12.01 -28.66
C MET A 1 45.23 -10.55 -28.31
N GLY A 2 44.34 -10.04 -27.45
CA GLY A 2 44.32 -8.67 -26.97
C GLY A 2 43.69 -8.69 -25.58
N ASP A 3 44.19 -7.84 -24.69
CA ASP A 3 44.10 -8.07 -23.26
C ASP A 3 42.76 -7.67 -22.62
N ASP A 4 42.60 -8.16 -21.40
CA ASP A 4 41.48 -7.92 -20.47
C ASP A 4 41.86 -6.79 -19.47
N LEU A 5 40.90 -6.41 -18.61
CA LEU A 5 41.00 -5.47 -17.49
C LEU A 5 40.97 -3.97 -17.84
N GLY A 6 40.07 -3.21 -17.19
CA GLY A 6 39.96 -1.75 -17.35
C GLY A 6 38.60 -1.18 -16.90
N ASP A 7 38.39 -1.09 -15.58
CA ASP A 7 37.16 -0.60 -14.94
C ASP A 7 36.88 0.92 -15.09
N GLU A 8 35.68 1.32 -14.65
CA GLU A 8 35.27 2.66 -14.19
C GLU A 8 35.40 3.88 -15.14
N TRP A 9 34.32 4.21 -15.86
CA TRP A 9 34.05 5.58 -16.35
C TRP A 9 32.82 6.20 -15.67
N TRP A 10 33.05 6.96 -14.58
CA TRP A 10 32.07 7.85 -13.96
C TRP A 10 32.71 9.08 -13.31
N THR A 11 33.38 9.97 -14.07
CA THR A 11 33.47 11.40 -13.68
C THR A 11 33.87 12.35 -14.82
N HIS A 12 33.20 13.51 -14.86
CA HIS A 12 33.65 14.83 -15.33
C HIS A 12 34.35 15.02 -16.69
N GLU A 13 33.61 15.67 -17.60
CA GLU A 13 33.97 17.01 -18.11
C GLU A 13 32.80 17.95 -17.73
N GLY A 14 32.97 19.20 -17.29
CA GLY A 14 34.18 19.93 -16.94
C GLY A 14 34.59 20.96 -17.99
N ASP A 15 34.18 22.22 -17.80
CA ASP A 15 34.83 23.37 -18.44
C ASP A 15 34.72 24.61 -17.52
N GLN A 16 35.59 25.60 -17.71
CA GLN A 16 35.89 26.67 -16.75
C GLN A 16 35.82 28.07 -17.39
N ASP A 17 35.50 29.12 -16.61
CA ASP A 17 36.47 30.19 -16.29
C ASP A 17 35.94 31.28 -15.31
N THR A 18 36.89 32.07 -14.78
CA THR A 18 36.81 33.13 -13.72
C THR A 18 37.81 34.26 -14.07
N PRO A 19 38.07 35.39 -13.33
CA PRO A 19 37.66 35.90 -12.00
C PRO A 19 36.56 37.02 -12.10
N GLU A 20 36.40 38.13 -11.35
CA GLU A 20 37.14 38.99 -10.36
C GLU A 20 36.14 39.51 -9.28
N GLU A 21 36.41 39.38 -7.98
CA GLU A 21 37.04 40.33 -7.01
C GLU A 21 36.23 41.60 -6.60
N ASP A 22 35.55 41.53 -5.44
CA ASP A 22 35.72 42.37 -4.21
C ASP A 22 34.60 41.96 -3.19
N VAL A 23 34.83 41.50 -1.95
CA VAL A 23 35.22 42.24 -0.71
C VAL A 23 34.06 43.15 -0.20
N THR A 24 33.64 43.19 1.07
CA THR A 24 34.24 42.87 2.39
C THR A 24 33.34 42.01 3.33
N GLU A 25 33.98 41.33 4.30
CA GLU A 25 33.68 41.20 5.76
C GLU A 25 32.24 40.91 6.28
N ASP A 26 32.00 40.26 7.44
CA ASP A 26 32.84 40.23 8.66
C ASP A 26 32.68 38.96 9.54
N GLN A 27 33.67 38.74 10.42
CA GLN A 27 33.74 38.03 11.73
C GLN A 27 32.63 37.04 12.21
N THR A 28 32.91 35.95 12.95
CA THR A 28 34.09 35.60 13.80
C THR A 28 34.39 34.09 13.87
N ASP A 29 35.68 33.75 14.02
CA ASP A 29 36.32 32.93 15.07
C ASP A 29 35.48 32.05 16.05
N GLN A 30 35.98 30.90 16.57
CA GLN A 30 37.37 30.39 16.62
C GLN A 30 37.45 28.84 16.77
N ALA A 31 38.66 28.27 16.61
CA ALA A 31 38.93 26.82 16.68
C ALA A 31 39.17 26.28 18.12
N SER A 32 39.25 24.96 18.33
CA SER A 32 40.56 24.26 18.45
C SER A 32 40.43 22.72 18.62
N LYS A 33 41.52 21.99 18.92
CA LYS A 33 41.76 20.59 18.49
C LYS A 33 41.89 19.53 19.61
N ALA A 34 41.28 18.37 19.36
CA ALA A 34 41.67 16.97 19.65
C ALA A 34 42.65 16.57 20.79
N ALA A 35 42.30 15.52 21.55
CA ALA A 35 43.25 14.64 22.27
C ALA A 35 42.75 13.18 22.46
N LYS A 36 43.68 12.24 22.68
CA LYS A 36 43.47 10.76 22.77
C LYS A 36 43.26 10.29 24.22
N ARG A 37 42.49 9.20 24.46
CA ARG A 37 42.96 7.96 25.19
C ARG A 37 41.92 6.84 25.47
N LYS A 38 42.28 5.63 25.00
CA LYS A 38 42.26 4.27 25.62
C LYS A 38 41.07 3.72 26.46
N ARG A 39 40.77 2.43 26.18
CA ARG A 39 40.03 1.44 27.02
C ARG A 39 40.89 0.95 28.21
N PRO A 40 40.28 0.25 29.19
CA PRO A 40 40.64 -1.17 29.38
C PRO A 40 39.41 -2.12 29.39
N ALA A 41 39.59 -3.38 29.81
CA ALA A 41 38.59 -4.46 29.76
C ALA A 41 38.73 -5.43 30.95
N GLU A 42 38.01 -6.57 30.90
CA GLU A 42 38.03 -7.71 31.87
C GLU A 42 37.21 -7.51 33.17
N LYS A 43 36.76 -8.53 33.93
CA LYS A 43 36.90 -10.01 33.87
C LYS A 43 35.79 -10.74 34.69
N ARG A 44 35.31 -11.92 34.24
CA ARG A 44 34.73 -13.03 35.07
C ARG A 44 33.41 -12.73 35.87
N ALA A 45 32.64 -13.68 36.42
CA ALA A 45 32.64 -15.17 36.38
C ALA A 45 31.21 -15.76 36.61
N THR A 46 31.09 -17.10 36.48
CA THR A 46 29.88 -17.93 36.59
C THR A 46 29.35 -18.19 38.01
N LYS A 47 28.05 -18.51 38.15
CA LYS A 47 27.56 -19.79 38.77
C LYS A 47 26.04 -20.02 38.68
N LYS A 48 25.62 -21.29 38.78
CA LYS A 48 24.22 -21.78 38.88
C LYS A 48 23.85 -22.13 40.33
N LYS A 49 22.56 -21.99 40.67
CA LYS A 49 21.67 -22.78 41.57
C LYS A 49 20.45 -21.89 41.85
N LYS A 50 19.17 -22.29 41.79
CA LYS A 50 18.44 -23.55 42.05
C LYS A 50 18.60 -24.08 43.48
N SER A 51 17.58 -23.86 44.29
CA SER A 51 17.32 -24.49 45.58
C SER A 51 15.88 -25.00 45.58
N GLU A 52 15.71 -26.31 45.75
CA GLU A 52 14.41 -26.96 46.00
C GLU A 52 14.21 -27.10 47.51
N GLN A 53 12.95 -27.22 47.95
CA GLN A 53 12.66 -27.71 49.30
C GLN A 53 11.45 -28.65 49.29
N LYS A 54 11.55 -29.76 50.03
CA LYS A 54 10.54 -30.82 50.22
C LYS A 54 9.65 -30.44 51.44
N GLY A 55 8.53 -31.09 51.78
CA GLY A 55 7.78 -32.24 51.25
C GLY A 55 6.27 -32.03 51.53
N VAL A 56 5.38 -32.99 51.82
CA VAL A 56 5.47 -34.43 52.17
C VAL A 56 4.21 -35.16 51.59
N VAL A 57 4.07 -36.48 51.75
CA VAL A 57 3.14 -37.40 51.08
C VAL A 57 1.86 -37.69 51.89
N ALA A 58 0.84 -38.26 51.21
CA ALA A 58 -0.36 -39.00 51.68
C ALA A 58 -1.69 -38.19 51.69
N GLU A 59 -2.88 -38.77 51.44
CA GLU A 59 -3.25 -40.16 51.13
C GLU A 59 -4.52 -40.22 50.23
N GLU A 60 -4.83 -41.37 49.62
CA GLU A 60 -6.04 -41.56 48.78
C GLU A 60 -7.25 -42.06 49.60
N LYS A 61 -8.46 -41.60 49.26
CA LYS A 61 -9.71 -42.35 49.46
C LYS A 61 -10.71 -42.11 48.33
N GLU A 62 -11.24 -43.19 47.78
CA GLU A 62 -12.34 -43.19 46.82
C GLU A 62 -13.71 -43.10 47.51
N ALA A 63 -14.71 -42.62 46.77
CA ALA A 63 -16.13 -42.88 47.02
C ALA A 63 -16.89 -42.79 45.67
N GLU A 64 -17.74 -43.77 45.37
CA GLU A 64 -18.48 -43.85 44.10
C GLU A 64 -19.80 -43.06 44.10
N GLY A 65 -20.32 -42.78 42.89
CA GLY A 65 -21.65 -42.19 42.63
C GLY A 65 -21.59 -40.77 42.05
N GLU A 66 -22.24 -40.41 40.94
CA GLU A 66 -23.13 -41.17 40.03
C GLU A 66 -22.86 -40.82 38.54
N LYS A 67 -23.27 -41.71 37.63
CA LYS A 67 -23.09 -41.56 36.17
C LYS A 67 -24.13 -40.63 35.52
N SER A 68 -23.93 -39.31 35.57
CA SER A 68 -24.75 -38.36 34.77
C SER A 68 -24.26 -38.24 33.31
N ASN A 69 -24.73 -39.15 32.44
CA ASN A 69 -24.27 -39.30 31.06
C ASN A 69 -24.78 -38.22 30.09
N LYS A 70 -24.36 -36.96 30.27
CA LYS A 70 -24.70 -35.84 29.37
C LYS A 70 -23.78 -35.81 28.14
N PRO A 71 -24.31 -35.89 26.90
CA PRO A 71 -23.48 -35.91 25.70
C PRO A 71 -22.74 -34.58 25.52
N LYS A 72 -21.40 -34.63 25.53
CA LYS A 72 -20.53 -33.48 25.26
C LYS A 72 -20.79 -32.98 23.82
N ARG A 73 -21.64 -31.96 23.68
CA ARG A 73 -21.87 -31.21 22.42
C ARG A 73 -20.51 -30.88 21.79
N LYS A 74 -20.14 -31.59 20.71
CA LYS A 74 -18.94 -31.27 19.93
C LYS A 74 -19.07 -29.81 19.48
N ARG A 75 -18.27 -28.91 20.06
CA ARG A 75 -18.24 -27.49 19.67
C ARG A 75 -17.94 -27.47 18.17
N LYS A 76 -18.92 -27.08 17.33
CA LYS A 76 -18.69 -26.87 15.90
C LYS A 76 -17.54 -25.87 15.81
N LYS A 77 -16.35 -26.31 15.36
CA LYS A 77 -15.23 -25.40 15.12
C LYS A 77 -15.76 -24.29 14.20
N LYS A 78 -15.66 -23.02 14.60
CA LYS A 78 -15.93 -21.91 13.67
C LYS A 78 -15.02 -22.15 12.47
N LYS A 79 -15.59 -22.33 11.28
CA LYS A 79 -14.80 -22.42 10.04
C LYS A 79 -13.92 -21.17 9.96
N THR A 80 -12.64 -21.34 9.70
CA THR A 80 -11.73 -20.22 9.46
C THR A 80 -12.20 -19.49 8.19
N ILE A 81 -11.95 -18.18 8.09
CA ILE A 81 -12.33 -17.42 6.88
C ILE A 81 -11.73 -18.07 5.63
N THR A 82 -10.49 -18.54 5.72
CA THR A 82 -9.80 -19.36 4.70
C THR A 82 -10.61 -20.58 4.26
N ASP A 83 -11.19 -21.35 5.19
CA ASP A 83 -11.93 -22.59 4.91
C ASP A 83 -13.25 -22.31 4.17
N VAL A 84 -13.84 -21.14 4.41
CA VAL A 84 -15.06 -20.69 3.71
C VAL A 84 -14.69 -20.20 2.31
N LEU A 85 -13.66 -19.38 2.18
CA LEU A 85 -13.18 -18.85 0.89
C LEU A 85 -12.61 -19.93 -0.04
N ALA A 86 -12.00 -20.99 0.51
CA ALA A 86 -11.54 -22.14 -0.26
C ALA A 86 -12.69 -23.00 -0.82
N SER A 87 -13.90 -22.88 -0.27
CA SER A 87 -15.06 -23.69 -0.68
C SER A 87 -15.89 -23.08 -1.81
N SER A 88 -15.58 -21.85 -2.25
CA SER A 88 -16.30 -21.16 -3.32
C SER A 88 -15.39 -20.91 -4.53
N LYS A 89 -15.95 -21.02 -5.75
CA LYS A 89 -15.23 -20.64 -6.98
C LYS A 89 -14.97 -19.12 -6.96
N PRO A 90 -13.80 -18.64 -7.45
CA PRO A 90 -13.55 -17.21 -7.58
C PRO A 90 -14.54 -16.54 -8.54
N LYS A 91 -15.53 -15.82 -8.00
CA LYS A 91 -16.39 -14.89 -8.76
C LYS A 91 -15.64 -13.58 -8.97
N ALA A 92 -15.60 -13.08 -10.21
CA ALA A 92 -15.14 -11.73 -10.53
C ALA A 92 -15.89 -10.64 -9.71
N GLY A 93 -15.23 -9.50 -9.47
CA GLY A 93 -15.86 -8.33 -8.89
C GLY A 93 -16.82 -7.65 -9.88
N SER A 94 -17.96 -7.19 -9.38
CA SER A 94 -18.97 -6.40 -10.10
C SER A 94 -19.20 -5.04 -9.42
N PRO A 95 -19.75 -4.03 -10.12
CA PRO A 95 -20.07 -2.72 -9.54
C PRO A 95 -20.91 -2.82 -8.26
N ALA A 96 -21.89 -3.74 -8.26
CA ALA A 96 -22.72 -4.04 -7.09
C ALA A 96 -21.92 -4.54 -5.88
N ASP A 97 -20.80 -5.25 -6.05
CA ASP A 97 -19.96 -5.68 -4.93
C ASP A 97 -19.26 -4.48 -4.26
N LEU A 98 -18.88 -3.44 -5.03
CA LEU A 98 -18.36 -2.19 -4.48
C LEU A 98 -19.48 -1.34 -3.86
N GLN A 99 -20.62 -1.16 -4.54
CA GLN A 99 -21.73 -0.37 -4.01
C GLN A 99 -22.24 -0.93 -2.69
N ASN A 100 -22.42 -2.25 -2.59
CA ASN A 100 -22.81 -2.91 -1.34
C ASN A 100 -21.76 -2.71 -0.24
N LEU A 101 -20.47 -2.75 -0.57
CA LEU A 101 -19.39 -2.50 0.40
C LEU A 101 -19.40 -1.06 0.93
N VAL A 102 -19.63 -0.08 0.05
CA VAL A 102 -19.75 1.34 0.40
C VAL A 102 -20.95 1.56 1.30
N THR A 103 -22.15 1.16 0.85
CA THR A 103 -23.39 1.33 1.62
C THR A 103 -23.35 0.63 2.99
N GLN A 104 -22.82 -0.60 3.07
CA GLN A 104 -22.66 -1.31 4.35
C GLN A 104 -21.66 -0.65 5.30
N TYR A 105 -20.64 0.06 4.79
CA TYR A 105 -19.67 0.75 5.65
C TYR A 105 -20.17 2.11 6.16
N PHE A 106 -21.19 2.71 5.52
CA PHE A 106 -21.74 4.02 5.90
C PHE A 106 -23.12 3.98 6.55
N SER A 107 -23.81 2.82 6.56
CA SER A 107 -25.13 2.65 7.14
C SER A 107 -25.27 3.09 8.60
N ASP A 108 -24.16 3.10 9.35
CA ASP A 108 -24.04 3.49 10.77
C ASP A 108 -23.36 4.86 10.99
N LYS A 109 -22.89 5.53 9.93
CA LYS A 109 -22.02 6.74 10.00
C LYS A 109 -22.56 7.96 9.28
N ARG A 110 -23.58 7.79 8.43
CA ARG A 110 -24.11 8.81 7.53
C ARG A 110 -25.63 8.85 7.64
N SER A 111 -26.21 10.03 7.56
CA SER A 111 -27.66 10.21 7.45
C SER A 111 -28.21 9.55 6.16
N VAL A 112 -29.53 9.33 6.09
CA VAL A 112 -30.16 8.70 4.91
C VAL A 112 -29.86 9.48 3.62
N ILE A 113 -29.88 10.81 3.68
CA ILE A 113 -29.58 11.70 2.56
C ILE A 113 -28.13 11.54 2.10
N GLU A 114 -27.18 11.54 3.05
CA GLU A 114 -25.76 11.27 2.74
C GLU A 114 -25.54 9.85 2.18
N GLN A 115 -26.34 8.86 2.59
CA GLN A 115 -26.25 7.49 2.06
C GLN A 115 -26.75 7.39 0.61
N GLU A 116 -27.79 8.15 0.24
CA GLU A 116 -28.21 8.30 -1.17
C GLU A 116 -27.13 9.00 -1.98
N ASP A 117 -26.46 10.01 -1.40
CA ASP A 117 -25.39 10.74 -2.06
C ASP A 117 -24.14 9.88 -2.38
N LEU A 118 -23.95 8.76 -1.68
CA LEU A 118 -22.89 7.76 -1.88
C LEU A 118 -23.23 6.69 -2.96
N ARG A 119 -24.37 6.81 -3.63
CA ARG A 119 -24.77 5.91 -4.73
C ARG A 119 -24.08 6.28 -6.04
N LEU A 120 -23.32 5.35 -6.59
CA LEU A 120 -22.71 5.46 -7.92
C LEU A 120 -23.65 4.86 -8.99
N SER A 121 -23.66 5.45 -10.18
CA SER A 121 -24.30 4.88 -11.37
C SER A 121 -23.35 3.93 -12.09
N ASP A 122 -23.89 3.01 -12.91
CA ASP A 122 -23.05 2.10 -13.70
C ASP A 122 -22.11 2.85 -14.68
N SER A 123 -22.44 4.09 -15.06
CA SER A 123 -21.56 4.98 -15.84
C SER A 123 -20.25 5.33 -15.14
N CYS A 124 -20.21 5.32 -13.80
CA CYS A 124 -19.00 5.53 -13.00
C CYS A 124 -18.00 4.38 -13.17
N PHE A 125 -18.42 3.22 -13.69
CA PHE A 125 -17.60 2.02 -13.76
C PHE A 125 -17.02 1.77 -15.15
N LEU A 126 -15.80 1.26 -15.18
CA LEU A 126 -15.19 0.63 -16.35
C LEU A 126 -15.70 -0.81 -16.46
N SER A 127 -15.60 -1.42 -17.64
CA SER A 127 -15.82 -2.86 -17.80
C SER A 127 -14.96 -3.63 -16.80
N CYS A 128 -15.58 -4.48 -15.98
CA CYS A 128 -14.87 -5.23 -14.94
C CYS A 128 -14.06 -6.39 -15.54
N ASN A 129 -12.94 -6.74 -14.93
CA ASN A 129 -12.16 -7.92 -15.31
C ASN A 129 -12.88 -9.19 -14.87
N ASP A 130 -13.23 -10.04 -15.84
CA ASP A 130 -13.88 -11.35 -15.66
C ASP A 130 -12.90 -12.48 -15.27
N LEU A 131 -11.68 -12.11 -14.88
CA LEU A 131 -10.50 -12.94 -14.61
C LEU A 131 -9.72 -13.40 -15.86
N THR A 132 -10.14 -13.06 -17.08
CA THR A 132 -9.41 -13.46 -18.31
C THR A 132 -8.23 -12.53 -18.64
N HIS A 133 -8.29 -11.25 -18.27
CA HIS A 133 -7.29 -10.28 -18.69
C HIS A 133 -6.11 -10.16 -17.71
N THR A 134 -4.89 -10.08 -18.27
CA THR A 134 -3.72 -9.57 -17.56
C THR A 134 -3.82 -8.05 -17.37
N LEU A 135 -3.11 -7.46 -16.40
CA LEU A 135 -3.20 -6.01 -16.12
C LEU A 135 -2.93 -5.15 -17.37
N SER A 136 -1.88 -5.49 -18.14
CA SER A 136 -1.56 -4.79 -19.39
C SER A 136 -2.61 -4.96 -20.50
N SER A 137 -3.38 -6.06 -20.50
CA SER A 137 -4.48 -6.26 -21.44
C SER A 137 -5.72 -5.49 -21.00
N TYR A 138 -6.09 -5.61 -19.72
CA TYR A 138 -7.20 -4.89 -19.10
C TYR A 138 -7.08 -3.37 -19.27
N LEU A 139 -5.91 -2.80 -18.98
CA LEU A 139 -5.68 -1.36 -19.14
C LEU A 139 -5.71 -0.89 -20.60
N LYS A 140 -5.38 -1.74 -21.58
CA LYS A 140 -5.53 -1.40 -23.01
C LYS A 140 -7.00 -1.32 -23.43
N GLN A 141 -7.87 -2.11 -22.80
CA GLN A 141 -9.33 -2.07 -22.98
C GLN A 141 -9.95 -0.86 -22.29
N VAL A 142 -9.66 -0.64 -21.00
CA VAL A 142 -10.37 0.37 -20.17
C VAL A 142 -9.78 1.78 -20.20
N CYS A 143 -8.52 1.95 -20.64
CA CYS A 143 -7.89 3.25 -20.87
C CYS A 143 -7.60 3.47 -22.37
N PRO A 144 -8.62 3.53 -23.25
CA PRO A 144 -8.43 3.73 -24.68
C PRO A 144 -7.72 5.06 -24.95
N LYS A 145 -6.91 5.11 -26.01
CA LYS A 145 -6.13 6.30 -26.40
C LYS A 145 -5.10 6.75 -25.34
N TRP A 146 -4.65 5.86 -24.44
CA TRP A 146 -3.64 6.13 -23.40
C TRP A 146 -2.40 6.93 -23.88
N ALA A 147 -1.93 6.68 -25.11
CA ALA A 147 -0.80 7.42 -25.70
C ALA A 147 -1.06 8.93 -25.91
N LYS A 148 -2.31 9.36 -26.12
CA LYS A 148 -2.70 10.78 -26.13
C LYS A 148 -2.92 11.29 -24.71
N ILE A 149 -3.58 10.49 -23.87
CA ILE A 149 -3.88 10.85 -22.47
C ILE A 149 -2.58 11.13 -21.69
N GLN A 150 -1.55 10.30 -21.82
CA GLN A 150 -0.28 10.51 -21.14
C GLN A 150 0.47 11.76 -21.63
N LYS A 151 0.43 12.06 -22.95
CA LYS A 151 1.11 13.22 -23.53
C LYS A 151 0.47 14.56 -23.14
N ASN A 152 -0.83 14.55 -22.89
CA ASN A 152 -1.59 15.73 -22.47
C ASN A 152 -1.52 15.99 -20.95
N HIS A 153 -0.92 15.10 -20.15
CA HIS A 153 -0.81 15.27 -18.71
C HIS A 153 0.40 16.10 -18.33
N THR A 154 0.18 17.24 -17.66
CA THR A 154 1.23 18.16 -17.22
C THR A 154 1.14 18.56 -15.75
N GLU A 155 0.10 18.12 -15.01
CA GLU A 155 -0.05 18.46 -13.60
C GLU A 155 0.96 17.70 -12.72
N LYS A 156 1.56 18.42 -11.76
CA LYS A 156 2.38 17.84 -10.68
C LYS A 156 1.48 17.44 -9.50
N SER A 157 1.98 16.57 -8.63
CA SER A 157 1.20 16.06 -7.50
C SER A 157 -0.16 15.43 -7.87
N SER A 158 -0.34 14.97 -9.11
CA SER A 158 -1.52 14.22 -9.54
C SER A 158 -1.12 13.09 -10.49
N VAL A 159 -2.00 12.11 -10.68
CA VAL A 159 -1.82 10.96 -11.59
C VAL A 159 -3.11 10.72 -12.36
N VAL A 160 -3.02 10.29 -13.62
CA VAL A 160 -4.20 10.06 -14.46
C VAL A 160 -4.82 8.67 -14.25
N LEU A 161 -3.95 7.69 -13.95
CA LEU A 161 -4.32 6.34 -13.57
C LEU A 161 -3.77 6.04 -12.16
N LEU A 162 -4.64 5.64 -11.25
CA LEU A 162 -4.28 5.19 -9.91
C LEU A 162 -4.67 3.72 -9.77
N ILE A 163 -3.71 2.86 -9.43
CA ILE A 163 -3.92 1.43 -9.18
C ILE A 163 -3.74 1.16 -7.70
N VAL A 164 -4.77 0.61 -7.05
CA VAL A 164 -4.82 0.42 -5.59
C VAL A 164 -4.91 -1.08 -5.28
N CYS A 165 -4.03 -1.55 -4.40
CA CYS A 165 -3.89 -2.97 -4.07
C CYS A 165 -3.59 -3.22 -2.59
N SER A 166 -3.65 -4.50 -2.21
CA SER A 166 -3.55 -4.96 -0.82
C SER A 166 -2.20 -4.73 -0.13
N SER A 167 -1.08 -4.63 -0.86
CA SER A 167 0.25 -4.64 -0.24
C SER A 167 1.34 -4.04 -1.11
N ALA A 168 2.43 -3.60 -0.47
CA ALA A 168 3.64 -3.12 -1.14
C ALA A 168 4.28 -4.19 -2.06
N LEU A 169 4.16 -5.48 -1.72
CA LEU A 169 4.65 -6.58 -2.57
C LEU A 169 3.81 -6.70 -3.85
N ARG A 170 2.48 -6.68 -3.72
CA ARG A 170 1.56 -6.70 -4.86
C ARG A 170 1.68 -5.45 -5.73
N ALA A 171 1.89 -4.28 -5.15
CA ALA A 171 2.17 -3.04 -5.88
C ALA A 171 3.44 -3.15 -6.76
N ILE A 172 4.50 -3.80 -6.25
CA ILE A 172 5.73 -4.05 -7.02
C ILE A 172 5.48 -5.04 -8.17
N GLU A 173 4.63 -6.05 -7.96
CA GLU A 173 4.24 -7.00 -9.00
C GLU A 173 3.43 -6.31 -10.12
N LEU A 174 2.39 -5.55 -9.77
CA LEU A 174 1.58 -4.76 -10.71
C LEU A 174 2.45 -3.78 -11.52
N LEU A 175 3.42 -3.12 -10.87
CA LEU A 175 4.40 -2.25 -11.56
C LEU A 175 5.27 -2.98 -12.59
N LYS A 176 5.58 -4.28 -12.40
CA LYS A 176 6.23 -5.10 -13.44
C LYS A 176 5.26 -5.40 -14.58
N GLN A 177 4.01 -5.74 -14.27
CA GLN A 177 2.97 -6.02 -15.27
C GLN A 177 2.58 -4.79 -16.12
N LEU A 178 2.80 -3.56 -15.63
CA LEU A 178 2.55 -2.31 -16.36
C LEU A 178 3.51 -2.03 -17.52
N THR A 179 4.63 -2.74 -17.63
CA THR A 179 5.71 -2.47 -18.60
C THR A 179 5.23 -2.35 -20.05
N THR A 180 4.32 -3.22 -20.50
CA THR A 180 3.79 -3.22 -21.88
C THR A 180 2.61 -2.27 -22.12
N PHE A 181 2.15 -1.56 -21.09
CA PHE A 181 1.07 -0.57 -21.17
C PHE A 181 1.59 0.87 -21.04
N LYS A 182 2.53 1.13 -20.12
CA LYS A 182 2.91 2.51 -19.74
C LYS A 182 3.41 3.35 -20.92
N GLY A 183 4.21 2.79 -21.83
CA GLY A 183 4.97 3.58 -22.81
C GLY A 183 5.95 4.54 -22.12
N ALA A 184 5.93 5.81 -22.51
CA ALA A 184 6.76 6.86 -21.90
C ALA A 184 6.24 7.34 -20.52
N ALA A 185 5.07 6.89 -20.09
CA ALA A 185 4.41 7.34 -18.86
C ALA A 185 5.26 7.06 -17.60
N LYS A 186 5.51 8.11 -16.81
CA LYS A 186 6.24 8.03 -15.54
C LYS A 186 5.36 7.40 -14.45
N THR A 187 5.84 6.31 -13.85
CA THR A 187 5.15 5.52 -12.81
C THR A 187 5.68 5.83 -11.41
N ILE A 188 4.82 6.00 -10.40
CA ILE A 188 5.20 6.20 -9.00
C ILE A 188 4.67 5.11 -8.06
N LYS A 189 5.48 4.73 -7.07
CA LYS A 189 5.13 3.82 -5.97
C LYS A 189 4.49 4.61 -4.84
N LEU A 190 3.31 4.21 -4.38
CA LEU A 190 2.51 4.89 -3.34
C LEU A 190 2.26 3.95 -2.13
N PHE A 191 3.34 3.49 -1.49
CA PHE A 191 3.28 2.60 -0.31
C PHE A 191 4.43 2.85 0.69
N ALA A 192 4.17 2.54 1.96
CA ALA A 192 4.98 2.95 3.11
C ALA A 192 6.15 2.00 3.47
N LYS A 193 7.04 1.64 2.52
CA LYS A 193 8.15 0.72 2.81
C LYS A 193 9.46 1.41 3.24
N HIS A 194 9.96 2.34 2.43
CA HIS A 194 11.31 2.93 2.56
C HIS A 194 11.33 4.44 2.22
N ILE A 195 10.19 5.12 2.32
CA ILE A 195 10.07 6.56 2.04
C ILE A 195 9.06 7.17 3.02
N LYS A 196 9.42 8.28 3.67
CA LYS A 196 8.50 9.01 4.55
C LYS A 196 7.42 9.74 3.74
N ILE A 197 6.42 10.30 4.40
CA ILE A 197 5.28 10.92 3.70
C ILE A 197 5.72 12.24 3.04
N GLU A 198 6.54 13.02 3.73
CA GLU A 198 7.07 14.34 3.34
C GLU A 198 8.10 14.21 2.20
N GLU A 199 8.92 13.17 2.23
CA GLU A 199 9.83 12.80 1.14
C GLU A 199 9.06 12.44 -0.15
N GLN A 200 7.92 11.77 0.00
CA GLN A 200 7.06 11.35 -1.10
C GLN A 200 6.21 12.49 -1.66
N VAL A 201 5.75 13.42 -0.81
CA VAL A 201 5.16 14.71 -1.20
C VAL A 201 6.15 15.49 -2.08
N LYS A 202 7.40 15.66 -1.62
CA LYS A 202 8.46 16.33 -2.40
C LYS A 202 8.74 15.63 -3.73
N LEU A 203 8.69 14.29 -3.78
CA LEU A 203 8.86 13.52 -5.01
C LEU A 203 7.73 13.79 -6.02
N LEU A 204 6.48 13.85 -5.55
CA LEU A 204 5.27 14.16 -6.35
C LEU A 204 5.25 15.62 -6.86
N GLN A 205 5.78 16.55 -6.05
CA GLN A 205 5.93 17.97 -6.42
C GLN A 205 7.08 18.21 -7.41
N LYS A 206 8.13 17.36 -7.43
CA LYS A 206 9.32 17.56 -8.28
C LYS A 206 9.01 17.43 -9.78
N GLY A 207 8.06 16.59 -10.19
CA GLY A 207 7.74 16.42 -11.62
C GLY A 207 6.50 15.57 -11.91
N VAL A 208 6.05 15.63 -13.17
CA VAL A 208 4.80 15.01 -13.64
C VAL A 208 4.84 13.48 -13.54
N THR A 209 3.87 12.90 -12.82
CA THR A 209 3.66 11.45 -12.69
C THR A 209 2.33 11.07 -13.34
N HIS A 210 2.28 9.95 -14.05
CA HIS A 210 1.13 9.60 -14.90
C HIS A 210 0.35 8.42 -14.34
N ILE A 211 1.05 7.45 -13.74
CA ILE A 211 0.47 6.25 -13.12
C ILE A 211 0.95 6.14 -11.67
N GLY A 212 0.04 6.12 -10.71
CA GLY A 212 0.32 5.74 -9.32
C GLY A 212 -0.02 4.28 -9.07
N VAL A 213 0.82 3.55 -8.32
CA VAL A 213 0.50 2.18 -7.86
C VAL A 213 0.78 2.07 -6.36
N GLY A 214 -0.24 1.74 -5.56
CA GLY A 214 -0.18 1.93 -4.12
C GLY A 214 -1.05 1.05 -3.24
N THR A 215 -0.97 1.34 -1.95
CA THR A 215 -1.78 0.75 -0.86
C THR A 215 -2.69 1.83 -0.28
N PRO A 216 -3.98 1.56 0.02
CA PRO A 216 -4.95 2.60 0.38
C PRO A 216 -4.50 3.59 1.45
N GLY A 217 -3.96 3.13 2.58
CA GLY A 217 -3.57 4.02 3.69
C GLY A 217 -2.48 5.03 3.33
N ARG A 218 -1.55 4.69 2.42
CA ARG A 218 -0.54 5.65 1.94
C ARG A 218 -1.09 6.55 0.82
N VAL A 219 -2.12 6.13 0.08
CA VAL A 219 -2.82 7.01 -0.86
C VAL A 219 -3.65 8.04 -0.09
N SER A 220 -4.45 7.60 0.89
CA SER A 220 -5.23 8.46 1.79
C SER A 220 -4.33 9.49 2.47
N ALA A 221 -3.25 9.04 3.14
CA ALA A 221 -2.28 9.94 3.77
C ALA A 221 -1.60 10.94 2.81
N LEU A 222 -1.41 10.60 1.53
CA LEU A 222 -0.86 11.53 0.53
C LEU A 222 -1.89 12.57 0.08
N ILE A 223 -3.17 12.25 0.07
CA ILE A 223 -4.27 13.19 -0.21
C ILE A 223 -4.47 14.11 1.00
N GLU A 224 -4.47 13.55 2.21
CA GLU A 224 -4.58 14.27 3.51
C GLU A 224 -3.42 15.25 3.78
N ASN A 225 -2.27 15.10 3.11
CA ASN A 225 -1.09 15.96 3.24
C ASN A 225 -0.80 16.78 1.96
N ASP A 226 -1.80 16.99 1.10
CA ASP A 226 -1.72 17.74 -0.19
C ASP A 226 -0.62 17.26 -1.17
N GLY A 227 -0.02 16.09 -0.91
CA GLY A 227 1.03 15.50 -1.74
C GLY A 227 0.49 14.89 -3.04
N LEU A 228 -0.74 14.36 -2.99
CA LEU A 228 -1.47 13.79 -4.12
C LEU A 228 -2.88 14.40 -4.21
N ASN A 229 -3.08 15.31 -5.17
CA ASN A 229 -4.40 15.83 -5.50
C ASN A 229 -5.06 15.02 -6.63
N LEU A 230 -6.39 15.02 -6.69
CA LEU A 230 -7.18 14.19 -7.62
C LEU A 230 -7.53 14.89 -8.95
N LYS A 231 -7.03 16.10 -9.23
CA LYS A 231 -7.50 16.96 -10.35
C LYS A 231 -7.36 16.30 -11.73
N SER A 232 -6.27 15.58 -11.97
CA SER A 232 -6.04 14.83 -13.21
C SER A 232 -6.48 13.37 -13.17
N LEU A 233 -7.01 12.87 -12.05
CA LEU A 233 -7.38 11.46 -11.91
C LEU A 233 -8.61 11.14 -12.77
N ARG A 234 -8.44 10.24 -13.74
CA ARG A 234 -9.51 9.77 -14.64
C ARG A 234 -9.85 8.30 -14.43
N TYR A 235 -8.89 7.50 -13.98
CA TYR A 235 -9.03 6.06 -13.86
C TYR A 235 -8.53 5.58 -12.50
N LEU A 236 -9.44 5.04 -11.69
CA LEU A 236 -9.12 4.31 -10.47
C LEU A 236 -9.29 2.81 -10.75
N VAL A 237 -8.22 2.02 -10.69
CA VAL A 237 -8.27 0.57 -10.86
C VAL A 237 -7.98 -0.12 -9.53
N LEU A 238 -8.94 -0.89 -9.05
CA LEU A 238 -8.85 -1.65 -7.82
C LEU A 238 -8.42 -3.08 -8.14
N ASP A 239 -7.34 -3.54 -7.52
CA ASP A 239 -6.85 -4.93 -7.56
C ASP A 239 -7.77 -5.82 -6.69
N TRP A 240 -9.00 -5.98 -7.18
CA TRP A 240 -10.17 -6.46 -6.45
C TRP A 240 -10.29 -7.99 -6.49
N ASN A 241 -9.91 -8.59 -7.63
CA ASN A 241 -9.95 -10.03 -7.83
C ASN A 241 -8.76 -10.75 -7.23
N TRP A 242 -7.64 -10.05 -7.00
CA TRP A 242 -6.48 -10.65 -6.37
C TRP A 242 -6.78 -11.12 -4.94
N ARG A 243 -6.20 -12.26 -4.57
CA ARG A 243 -6.37 -12.90 -3.27
C ARG A 243 -5.00 -13.20 -2.66
N ASP A 244 -4.87 -12.96 -1.35
CA ASP A 244 -3.65 -13.26 -0.61
C ASP A 244 -3.46 -14.76 -0.36
N GLN A 245 -2.36 -15.13 0.33
CA GLN A 245 -2.06 -16.51 0.74
C GLN A 245 -3.12 -17.15 1.67
N LYS A 246 -4.08 -16.37 2.18
CA LYS A 246 -5.23 -16.80 2.99
C LYS A 246 -6.55 -16.68 2.21
N LEU A 247 -6.44 -16.57 0.88
CA LEU A 247 -7.52 -16.37 -0.10
C LEU A 247 -8.33 -15.08 0.06
N ARG A 248 -7.85 -14.08 0.82
CA ARG A 248 -8.56 -12.83 1.11
C ARG A 248 -8.33 -11.78 0.03
N ARG A 249 -9.40 -11.11 -0.42
CA ARG A 249 -9.33 -9.86 -1.21
C ARG A 249 -8.79 -8.69 -0.37
N MET A 250 -8.43 -7.60 -1.02
CA MET A 250 -8.08 -6.33 -0.36
C MET A 250 -9.13 -5.89 0.69
N VAL A 251 -10.42 -6.07 0.36
CA VAL A 251 -11.57 -5.66 1.19
C VAL A 251 -11.98 -6.68 2.26
N ASP A 252 -11.41 -7.89 2.23
CA ASP A 252 -11.63 -8.93 3.25
C ASP A 252 -10.67 -8.77 4.46
N ILE A 253 -9.78 -7.77 4.42
CA ILE A 253 -8.74 -7.51 5.42
C ILE A 253 -9.13 -6.24 6.19
N PRO A 254 -9.50 -6.30 7.49
CA PRO A 254 -10.14 -5.18 8.19
C PRO A 254 -9.36 -3.86 8.17
N GLU A 255 -8.05 -3.90 8.40
CA GLU A 255 -7.15 -2.73 8.34
C GLU A 255 -7.17 -2.07 6.96
N ILE A 256 -7.03 -2.88 5.89
CA ILE A 256 -6.97 -2.36 4.52
C ILE A 256 -8.36 -1.95 4.04
N LYS A 257 -9.45 -2.59 4.49
CA LYS A 257 -10.83 -2.14 4.26
C LYS A 257 -11.05 -0.77 4.90
N LEU A 258 -10.62 -0.55 6.14
CA LEU A 258 -10.74 0.76 6.82
C LEU A 258 -10.03 1.86 6.02
N ASP A 259 -8.77 1.64 5.64
CA ASP A 259 -8.01 2.62 4.86
C ASP A 259 -8.52 2.78 3.42
N PHE A 260 -9.07 1.73 2.81
CA PHE A 260 -9.74 1.80 1.51
C PHE A 260 -10.98 2.71 1.58
N MET A 261 -11.80 2.57 2.61
CA MET A 261 -13.00 3.40 2.73
C MET A 261 -12.68 4.88 3.00
N LYS A 262 -11.66 5.19 3.81
CA LYS A 262 -11.14 6.58 3.95
C LYS A 262 -10.68 7.16 2.60
N MET A 263 -9.89 6.38 1.84
CA MET A 263 -9.41 6.77 0.51
C MET A 263 -10.57 6.98 -0.48
N MET A 264 -11.65 6.22 -0.38
CA MET A 264 -12.87 6.45 -1.18
C MET A 264 -13.59 7.75 -0.78
N GLU A 265 -13.63 8.09 0.51
CA GLU A 265 -14.19 9.37 1.01
C GLU A 265 -13.33 10.59 0.70
N SER A 266 -12.02 10.44 0.48
CA SER A 266 -11.09 11.55 0.22
C SER A 266 -11.22 12.17 -1.19
N GLY A 267 -12.45 12.46 -1.61
CA GLY A 267 -12.82 13.06 -2.90
C GLY A 267 -13.11 12.06 -4.03
N ILE A 268 -12.73 10.80 -3.90
CA ILE A 268 -12.88 9.80 -4.98
C ILE A 268 -14.35 9.50 -5.30
N LEU A 269 -15.20 9.26 -4.29
CA LEU A 269 -16.63 8.99 -4.51
C LEU A 269 -17.33 10.18 -5.15
N LYS A 270 -17.00 11.41 -4.73
CA LYS A 270 -17.51 12.65 -5.34
C LYS A 270 -17.09 12.75 -6.81
N GLY A 271 -15.80 12.65 -7.11
CA GLY A 271 -15.30 12.72 -8.50
C GLY A 271 -15.82 11.58 -9.39
N SER A 272 -16.21 10.44 -8.81
CA SER A 272 -16.86 9.35 -9.56
C SER A 272 -18.32 9.68 -9.90
N LYS A 273 -19.07 10.27 -8.96
CA LYS A 273 -20.45 10.73 -9.17
C LYS A 273 -20.53 11.92 -10.14
N GLU A 274 -19.51 12.76 -10.16
CA GLU A 274 -19.31 13.85 -11.14
C GLU A 274 -18.79 13.34 -12.51
N ASP A 275 -18.73 12.01 -12.71
CA ASP A 275 -18.29 11.29 -13.91
C ASP A 275 -16.82 11.50 -14.33
N VAL A 276 -16.04 12.26 -13.54
CA VAL A 276 -14.62 12.57 -13.74
C VAL A 276 -13.73 11.35 -13.52
N ILE A 277 -13.99 10.57 -12.46
CA ILE A 277 -13.20 9.38 -12.06
C ILE A 277 -13.97 8.12 -12.44
N LYS A 278 -13.41 7.29 -13.32
CA LYS A 278 -13.96 5.97 -13.67
C LYS A 278 -13.30 4.87 -12.86
N ILE A 279 -14.10 3.97 -12.26
CA ILE A 279 -13.65 2.88 -11.39
C ILE A 279 -13.61 1.55 -12.15
N GLY A 280 -12.44 0.94 -12.28
CA GLY A 280 -12.26 -0.43 -12.78
C GLY A 280 -12.02 -1.43 -11.64
N LEU A 281 -12.64 -2.61 -11.74
CA LEU A 281 -12.35 -3.75 -10.87
C LEU A 281 -11.50 -4.76 -11.65
N PHE A 282 -10.24 -4.92 -11.24
CA PHE A 282 -9.25 -5.81 -11.85
C PHE A 282 -9.10 -7.13 -11.08
#